data_AF-A0A2S9G0U7-F1
#
_entry.id   AF-A0A2S9G0U7-F1
#
_cell.length_a   1.000
_cell.length_b   1.000
_cell.length_c   1.000
_cell.angle_alpha   90.00
_cell.angle_beta   90.00
_cell.angle_gamma   90.00
#
_symmetry.space_group_name_H-M   'P 1'
#
loop_
_entity.id
_entity.type
_entity.pdbx_description
1 polymer ?
#
loop_
_entity_poly.entity_id
_entity_poly.type
_entity_poly.pdbx_seq_one_letter_code
_entity_poly.pdbx_strand_id
1 'polypeptide(L)'
;GVALRNQIGIDNICWEADYPHSDSMWPNAPEELDVVLKANGVTDDETNKMTFENAMRWYHWDPFAHIPKEQATVGALRRAAEGH
;
A
#
# COMPACT_ATOMS: atom_id res chain seq x y z
N GLY A 1 -2.05 2.71 -15.31
CA GLY A 1 -2.16 3.20 -13.92
C GLY A 1 -3.45 2.71 -13.28
N VAL A 2 -3.80 3.21 -12.09
CA VAL A 2 -4.93 2.74 -11.25
C VAL A 2 -6.27 2.67 -11.99
N ALA A 3 -6.53 3.56 -12.96
CA ALA A 3 -7.75 3.55 -13.79
C ALA A 3 -7.98 2.23 -14.56
N LEU A 4 -6.92 1.50 -14.89
CA LEU A 4 -7.00 0.25 -15.66
C LEU A 4 -7.14 -1.00 -14.78
N ARG A 5 -7.21 -0.85 -13.45
CA ARG A 5 -7.14 -1.99 -12.51
C ARG A 5 -8.17 -3.10 -12.78
N ASN A 6 -9.38 -2.72 -13.17
CA ASN A 6 -10.45 -3.68 -13.45
C ASN A 6 -10.24 -4.44 -14.76
N GLN A 7 -9.52 -3.86 -15.71
CA GLN A 7 -9.16 -4.54 -16.97
C GLN A 7 -7.98 -5.49 -16.78
N ILE A 8 -7.02 -5.11 -15.94
CA ILE A 8 -5.87 -5.95 -15.57
C ILE A 8 -6.30 -7.10 -14.64
N GLY A 9 -7.34 -6.86 -13.83
CA GLY A 9 -7.80 -7.74 -12.76
C GLY A 9 -7.19 -7.31 -11.42
N ILE A 10 -8.04 -7.02 -10.44
CA ILE A 10 -7.60 -6.47 -9.15
C ILE A 10 -6.67 -7.41 -8.37
N ASP A 11 -6.80 -8.71 -8.58
CA ASP A 11 -5.96 -9.73 -7.96
C ASP A 11 -4.56 -9.86 -8.62
N ASN A 12 -4.28 -9.05 -9.65
CA ASN A 12 -3.04 -9.09 -10.44
C ASN A 12 -2.17 -7.83 -10.31
N ILE A 13 -2.39 -7.01 -9.28
CA ILE A 13 -1.71 -5.72 -9.11
C ILE A 13 -1.15 -5.59 -7.71
N CYS A 14 0.12 -5.19 -7.62
CA CYS A 14 0.75 -4.72 -6.39
C CYS A 14 1.23 -3.28 -6.62
N TRP A 15 1.14 -2.46 -5.58
CA TRP A 15 1.79 -1.15 -5.54
C TRP A 15 3.19 -1.27 -4.93
N GLU A 16 4.10 -0.43 -5.40
CA GLU A 16 5.45 -0.31 -4.88
C GLU A 16 5.86 1.18 -4.89
N ALA A 17 6.73 1.57 -3.96
CA ALA A 17 7.10 2.98 -3.72
C ALA A 17 8.42 3.39 -4.39
N ASP A 18 9.22 2.42 -4.80
CA ASP A 18 10.56 2.55 -5.35
C ASP A 18 11.56 3.31 -4.47
N TYR A 19 11.40 3.21 -3.14
CA TYR A 19 12.34 3.80 -2.18
C TYR A 19 13.70 3.07 -2.24
N PRO A 20 14.86 3.78 -2.23
CA PRO A 20 15.04 5.21 -1.99
C PRO A 20 15.32 6.03 -3.27
N HIS A 21 14.82 5.63 -4.44
CA HIS A 21 15.08 6.40 -5.66
C HIS A 21 14.57 7.84 -5.52
N SER A 22 15.30 8.78 -6.13
CA SER A 22 15.07 10.23 -5.94
C SER A 22 13.72 10.71 -6.47
N ASP A 23 13.11 9.93 -7.36
CA ASP A 23 11.80 10.12 -7.96
C ASP A 23 10.69 9.29 -7.27
N SER A 24 11.01 8.61 -6.17
CA SER A 24 10.01 7.98 -5.30
C SER A 24 9.15 9.01 -4.58
N MET A 25 7.99 8.56 -4.08
CA MET A 25 7.08 9.40 -3.30
C MET A 25 7.47 9.51 -1.82
N TRP A 26 8.66 9.05 -1.41
CA TRP A 26 9.08 9.13 -0.01
C TRP A 26 9.28 10.59 0.44
N PRO A 27 8.84 10.98 1.64
CA PRO A 27 8.20 10.20 2.71
C PRO A 27 6.66 10.25 2.73
N ASN A 28 6.02 10.78 1.68
CA ASN A 28 4.58 11.04 1.61
C ASN A 28 3.82 9.99 0.77
N ALA A 29 4.47 8.86 0.46
CA ALA A 29 3.95 7.86 -0.45
C ALA A 29 2.53 7.37 -0.11
N PRO A 30 2.18 7.11 1.18
CA PRO A 30 0.82 6.71 1.52
C PRO A 30 -0.23 7.78 1.22
N GLU A 31 0.06 9.05 1.50
CA GLU A 31 -0.85 10.18 1.28
C GLU A 31 -1.01 10.47 -0.22
N GLU A 32 0.07 10.41 -0.99
CA GLU A 32 0.01 10.59 -2.44
C GLU A 32 -0.75 9.44 -3.12
N LEU A 33 -0.54 8.19 -2.68
CA LEU A 33 -1.28 7.04 -3.16
C LEU A 33 -2.79 7.16 -2.86
N ASP A 34 -3.15 7.56 -1.63
CA ASP A 34 -4.56 7.75 -1.23
C ASP A 34 -5.30 8.74 -2.14
N VAL A 35 -4.66 9.84 -2.55
CA VAL A 35 -5.22 10.80 -3.52
C VAL A 35 -5.55 10.11 -4.84
N VAL A 36 -4.63 9.30 -5.37
CA VAL A 36 -4.82 8.59 -6.65
C VAL A 36 -5.91 7.54 -6.54
N LEU A 37 -5.94 6.76 -5.45
CA LEU A 37 -6.95 5.73 -5.22
C LEU A 37 -8.35 6.34 -5.14
N LYS A 38 -8.53 7.42 -4.37
CA LYS A 38 -9.80 8.15 -4.26
C LYS A 38 -10.24 8.74 -5.59
N ALA A 39 -9.32 9.36 -6.34
CA ALA A 39 -9.62 9.93 -7.65
C ALA A 39 -10.10 8.88 -8.67
N ASN A 40 -9.76 7.60 -8.46
CA ASN A 40 -10.15 6.49 -9.33
C ASN A 40 -11.27 5.61 -8.74
N GLY A 41 -11.90 6.05 -7.64
CA GLY A 41 -12.99 5.33 -6.98
C GLY A 41 -12.61 3.92 -6.55
N VAL A 42 -11.38 3.73 -6.08
CA VAL A 42 -10.90 2.44 -5.56
C VAL A 42 -11.54 2.23 -4.18
N THR A 43 -12.13 1.04 -3.95
CA THR A 43 -12.73 0.71 -2.64
C THR A 43 -11.66 0.30 -1.63
N ASP A 44 -12.03 0.21 -0.35
CA ASP A 44 -11.11 -0.26 0.70
C ASP A 44 -10.64 -1.70 0.43
N ASP A 45 -11.53 -2.58 -0.03
CA ASP A 45 -11.21 -3.96 -0.40
C ASP A 45 -10.21 -4.02 -1.56
N GLU A 46 -10.42 -3.22 -2.61
CA GLU A 46 -9.49 -3.12 -3.75
C GLU A 46 -8.14 -2.52 -3.31
N THR A 47 -8.17 -1.53 -2.41
CA THR A 47 -6.97 -0.92 -1.84
C THR A 47 -6.15 -1.94 -1.06
N ASN A 48 -6.78 -2.75 -0.20
CA ASN A 48 -6.09 -3.81 0.54
C ASN A 48 -5.40 -4.81 -0.39
N LYS A 49 -6.12 -5.25 -1.44
CA LYS A 49 -5.54 -6.13 -2.48
C LYS A 49 -4.30 -5.54 -3.12
N MET A 50 -4.39 -4.31 -3.60
CA MET A 50 -3.29 -3.64 -4.30
C MET A 50 -2.11 -3.30 -3.40
N THR A 51 -2.34 -2.99 -2.13
CA THR A 51 -1.30 -2.47 -1.23
C THR A 51 -0.59 -3.53 -0.41
N PHE A 52 -1.26 -4.65 -0.08
CA PHE A 52 -0.59 -5.70 0.70
C PHE A 52 -1.12 -7.12 0.48
N GLU A 53 -2.43 -7.37 0.27
CA GLU A 53 -2.96 -8.75 0.26
C GLU A 53 -2.47 -9.56 -0.95
N ASN A 54 -2.35 -8.94 -2.13
CA ASN A 54 -1.80 -9.61 -3.30
C ASN A 54 -0.33 -9.98 -3.07
N ALA A 55 0.46 -9.07 -2.49
CA ALA A 55 1.85 -9.32 -2.15
C ALA A 55 1.99 -10.45 -1.12
N MET A 56 1.19 -10.43 -0.04
CA MET A 56 1.14 -11.51 0.96
C MET A 56 0.88 -12.87 0.31
N ARG A 57 -0.10 -12.94 -0.59
CA ARG A 57 -0.47 -14.17 -1.30
C ARG A 57 0.65 -14.66 -2.23
N TRP A 58 1.25 -13.77 -3.01
CA TRP A 58 2.27 -14.13 -4.01
C TRP A 58 3.60 -14.53 -3.38
N TYR A 59 4.01 -13.83 -2.32
CA TYR A 59 5.28 -14.09 -1.64
C TYR A 59 5.14 -15.09 -0.49
N HIS A 60 3.93 -15.62 -0.25
CA HIS A 60 3.63 -16.54 0.84
C HIS A 60 4.13 -16.02 2.20
N TRP A 61 3.92 -14.73 2.44
CA TRP A 61 4.44 -14.04 3.61
C TRP A 61 3.31 -13.33 4.37
N ASP A 62 3.26 -13.57 5.68
CA ASP A 62 2.31 -12.94 6.59
C ASP A 62 3.05 -11.90 7.46
N PRO A 63 2.95 -10.59 7.14
CA PRO A 63 3.52 -9.55 7.99
C PRO A 63 2.85 -9.51 9.37
N PHE A 64 1.59 -9.94 9.49
CA PHE A 64 0.83 -9.83 10.72
C PHE A 64 1.23 -10.85 11.78
N ALA A 65 2.03 -11.86 11.42
CA ALA A 65 2.74 -12.72 12.36
C ALA A 65 3.82 -11.95 13.17
N HIS A 66 4.26 -10.79 12.68
CA HIS A 66 5.33 -9.99 13.28
C HIS A 66 4.85 -8.64 13.81
N ILE A 67 3.80 -8.06 13.23
CA ILE A 67 3.22 -6.79 13.66
C ILE A 67 1.67 -6.89 13.65
N PRO A 68 0.97 -6.61 14.77
CA PRO A 68 -0.49 -6.60 14.75
C PRO A 68 -1.03 -5.64 13.68
N LYS A 69 -2.11 -6.02 12.99
CA LYS A 69 -2.65 -5.23 11.87
C LYS A 69 -2.98 -3.79 12.26
N GLU A 70 -3.46 -3.58 13.48
CA GLU A 70 -3.78 -2.26 14.03
C GLU A 70 -2.54 -1.37 14.22
N GLN A 71 -1.37 -2.00 14.43
CA GLN A 71 -0.07 -1.33 14.53
C GLN A 71 0.64 -1.16 13.18
N ALA A 72 0.19 -1.87 12.13
CA ALA A 72 0.73 -1.77 10.78
C ALA A 72 0.08 -0.66 9.92
N THR A 73 -0.74 0.20 10.52
CA THR A 73 -1.35 1.34 9.80
C THR A 73 -0.34 2.46 9.59
N VAL A 74 -0.54 3.28 8.55
CA VAL A 74 0.30 4.48 8.27
C VAL A 74 0.45 5.35 9.52
N GLY A 75 -0.65 5.64 10.22
CA GLY A 75 -0.62 6.45 11.42
C GLY A 75 0.12 5.80 12.60
N ALA A 76 0.02 4.48 12.77
CA ALA A 76 0.76 3.78 13.81
C ALA A 76 2.27 3.73 13.51
N LEU A 77 2.65 3.48 12.26
CA LEU A 77 4.04 3.45 11.84
C LEU A 77 4.69 4.84 11.88
N ARG A 78 3.96 5.90 11.47
CA ARG A 78 4.42 7.29 11.63
C ARG A 78 4.70 7.63 13.10
N ARG A 79 3.79 7.27 14.02
CA ARG A 79 4.01 7.47 15.46
C ARG A 79 5.20 6.69 15.99
N ALA A 80 5.39 5.45 15.53
CA ALA A 80 6.53 4.63 15.95
C ALA A 80 7.87 5.19 15.49
N ALA A 81 7.90 5.99 14.42
CA ALA A 81 9.10 6.64 13.90
C ALA A 81 9.38 8.02 14.54
N GLU A 82 8.48 8.55 15.38
CA GLU A 82 8.69 9.85 16.04
C GLU A 82 9.94 9.82 16.93
N GLY A 83 10.84 10.79 16.73
CA GLY A 83 12.05 10.95 17.56
C GLY A 83 13.28 10.15 17.11
N HIS A 84 13.21 9.50 15.94
CA HIS A 84 14.36 8.87 15.26
C HIS A 84 14.99 9.77 14.19
#